data_AF-A0A7S2EVD7-F1
#
_entry.id   AF-A0A7S2EVD7-F1
#
_cell.length_a   1.000
_cell.length_b   1.000
_cell.length_c   1.000
_cell.angle_alpha   90.00
_cell.angle_beta   90.00
_cell.angle_gamma   90.00
#
_symmetry.space_group_name_H-M   'P 1'
#
loop_
_entity.id
_entity.type
_entity.pdbx_description
1 polymer ?
#
loop_
_entity_poly.entity_id
_entity_poly.type
_entity_poly.pdbx_seq_one_letter_code
_entity_poly.pdbx_strand_id
1 'polypeptide(L)'
;MTTDNDEGHYELSDYEKQRLERIAKNQKYLESIGLGDAKQKMRDMTKKTKKNLRRQQLLPQVKPGDERRSKRILRSADSLVMLSYNDEDERVVTQDDDYDFEQDDDEDNVYATTPSRQFRSRKYGLINREDWEISEEDKKELEKDMDDNYLGKFKEFLVFHNKISEQNVRNVMRQVRKLARGEGIRYESPRYGWPENCYFMKGTLVTPLSDIVDLMEKGQECEDKWGRDHGNGWLISHPLKKLLLFQQFVLNNPDFLAAKCKLKEYYDMDDDGNDDIIPIVSPEKSTGGEDIKQEDAASPKTVVKTEPKSSKKKKSPKKGENIKQEDAA
;
A
#
# COMPACT_ATOMS: atom_id res chain seq x y z
N MET A 1 71.99 18.10 -26.88
CA MET A 1 71.21 17.08 -27.61
C MET A 1 69.75 17.48 -27.51
N THR A 2 69.30 18.32 -28.44
CA THR A 2 67.90 18.70 -28.64
C THR A 2 67.25 17.60 -29.47
N THR A 3 66.27 16.90 -28.91
CA THR A 3 65.45 15.95 -29.64
C THR A 3 64.44 16.74 -30.46
N ASP A 4 64.71 16.87 -31.75
CA ASP A 4 63.74 17.39 -32.72
C ASP A 4 62.53 16.44 -32.72
N ASN A 5 61.46 16.85 -32.02
CA ASN A 5 60.16 16.22 -32.12
C ASN A 5 59.60 16.63 -33.49
N ASP A 6 59.86 15.79 -34.48
CA ASP A 6 59.20 15.83 -35.78
C ASP A 6 57.70 15.57 -35.52
N GLU A 7 56.94 16.65 -35.29
CA GLU A 7 55.48 16.64 -35.22
C GLU A 7 54.96 16.34 -36.62
N GLY A 8 55.03 15.06 -37.00
CA GLY A 8 54.46 14.56 -38.23
C GLY A 8 53.01 15.01 -38.32
N HIS A 9 52.74 15.96 -39.21
CA HIS A 9 51.41 16.44 -39.53
C HIS A 9 50.58 15.26 -40.03
N TYR A 10 49.83 14.65 -39.12
CA TYR A 10 48.93 13.57 -39.45
C TYR A 10 47.71 14.18 -40.16
N GLU A 11 47.72 14.15 -41.49
CA GLU A 11 46.56 14.56 -42.29
C GLU A 11 45.43 13.56 -42.08
N LEU A 12 44.36 14.03 -41.44
CA LEU A 12 43.15 13.24 -41.22
C LEU A 12 42.54 12.85 -42.57
N SER A 13 42.31 11.55 -42.77
CA SER A 13 41.53 11.03 -43.90
C SER A 13 40.15 11.71 -43.95
N ASP A 14 39.59 11.87 -45.16
CA ASP A 14 38.28 12.47 -45.37
C ASP A 14 37.16 11.73 -44.61
N TYR A 15 37.31 10.42 -44.41
CA TYR A 15 36.41 9.64 -43.56
C TYR A 15 36.45 10.12 -42.10
N GLU A 16 37.65 10.38 -41.56
CA GLU A 16 37.81 10.79 -40.17
C GLU A 16 37.27 12.21 -39.96
N LYS A 17 37.41 13.10 -40.96
CA LYS A 17 36.77 14.42 -40.96
C LYS A 17 35.25 14.31 -40.87
N GLN A 18 34.62 13.51 -41.75
CA GLN A 18 33.18 13.28 -41.73
C GLN A 18 32.68 12.62 -40.44
N ARG A 19 33.50 11.74 -39.85
CA ARG A 19 33.21 11.09 -38.57
C ARG A 19 33.21 12.09 -37.42
N LEU A 20 34.23 12.96 -37.35
CA LEU A 20 34.32 14.02 -36.35
C LEU A 20 33.18 15.03 -36.48
N GLU A 21 32.79 15.39 -37.70
CA GLU A 21 31.64 16.27 -37.95
C GLU A 21 30.34 15.65 -37.42
N ARG A 22 30.10 14.36 -37.68
CA ARG A 22 28.94 13.63 -37.13
C ARG A 22 28.97 13.58 -35.61
N ILE A 23 30.13 13.36 -34.99
CA ILE A 23 30.30 13.38 -33.53
C ILE A 23 29.94 14.76 -32.97
N ALA A 24 30.44 15.84 -33.59
CA ALA A 24 30.17 17.21 -33.16
C ALA A 24 28.68 17.57 -33.29
N LYS A 25 28.03 17.17 -34.39
CA LYS A 25 26.58 17.37 -34.60
C LYS A 25 25.75 16.66 -33.54
N ASN A 26 26.10 15.41 -33.22
CA ASN A 26 25.42 14.64 -32.18
C ASN A 26 25.63 15.23 -30.77
N GLN A 27 26.82 15.77 -30.48
CA GLN A 27 27.08 16.45 -29.21
C GLN A 27 26.19 17.70 -29.05
N LYS A 28 26.10 18.56 -30.08
CA LYS A 28 25.21 19.73 -30.07
C LYS A 28 23.74 19.35 -29.90
N TYR A 29 23.31 18.26 -30.54
CA TYR A 29 21.94 17.76 -30.39
C TYR A 29 21.66 17.29 -28.95
N LEU A 30 22.59 16.55 -28.33
CA LEU A 30 22.47 16.14 -26.93
C LEU A 30 22.46 17.33 -25.96
N GLU A 31 23.26 18.37 -26.24
CA GLU A 31 23.23 19.62 -25.48
C GLU A 31 21.87 20.32 -25.60
N SER A 32 21.27 20.35 -26.80
CA SER A 32 19.95 20.97 -27.02
C SER A 32 18.80 20.28 -26.26
N ILE A 33 18.92 18.96 -26.00
CA ILE A 33 17.95 18.20 -25.20
C ILE A 33 18.29 18.28 -23.68
N GLY A 34 19.38 18.95 -23.30
CA GLY A 34 19.83 19.04 -21.89
C GLY A 34 20.54 17.78 -21.37
N LEU A 35 20.99 16.90 -22.27
CA LEU A 35 21.71 15.65 -21.95
C LEU A 35 23.23 15.80 -22.01
N GLY A 36 23.78 16.99 -22.27
CA GLY A 36 25.23 17.23 -22.35
C GLY A 36 26.00 16.71 -21.12
N ASP A 37 25.44 16.89 -19.92
CA ASP A 37 26.05 16.46 -18.66
C ASP A 37 25.77 15.00 -18.28
N ALA A 38 24.91 14.30 -19.02
CA ALA A 38 24.48 12.95 -18.65
C ALA A 38 25.66 11.96 -18.59
N LYS A 39 26.65 12.13 -19.46
CA LYS A 39 27.88 11.32 -19.48
C LYS A 39 28.74 11.54 -18.22
N GLN A 40 28.84 12.78 -17.75
CA GLN A 40 29.55 13.13 -16.52
C GLN A 40 28.83 12.52 -15.31
N LYS A 41 27.49 12.70 -15.24
CA LYS A 41 26.64 12.15 -14.17
C LYS A 41 26.73 10.63 -14.08
N MET A 42 26.71 9.92 -15.22
CA MET A 42 26.89 8.45 -15.28
C MET A 42 28.27 8.01 -14.77
N ARG A 43 29.34 8.72 -15.15
CA ARG A 43 30.70 8.45 -14.63
C ARG A 43 30.79 8.67 -13.12
N ASP A 44 30.14 9.69 -12.59
CA ASP A 44 30.16 9.97 -11.15
C ASP A 44 29.31 8.97 -10.35
N MET A 45 28.18 8.51 -10.91
CA MET A 45 27.38 7.43 -10.31
C MET A 45 28.19 6.13 -10.21
N THR A 46 28.87 5.71 -11.27
CA THR A 46 29.68 4.48 -11.24
C THR A 46 30.85 4.54 -10.25
N LYS A 47 31.48 5.71 -10.06
CA LYS A 47 32.49 5.92 -9.01
C LYS A 47 31.91 5.78 -7.60
N LYS A 48 30.72 6.33 -7.34
CA LYS A 48 30.03 6.20 -6.05
C LYS A 48 29.65 4.75 -5.74
N THR A 49 29.12 4.02 -6.71
CA THR A 49 28.77 2.59 -6.54
C THR A 49 30.00 1.74 -6.23
N LYS A 50 31.12 1.95 -6.94
CA LYS A 50 32.40 1.26 -6.66
C LYS A 50 32.94 1.57 -5.26
N LYS A 51 32.81 2.81 -4.79
CA LYS A 51 33.23 3.21 -3.43
C LYS A 51 32.39 2.52 -2.34
N ASN A 52 31.09 2.40 -2.55
CA ASN A 52 30.20 1.69 -1.62
C ASN A 52 30.47 0.18 -1.60
N LEU A 53 30.75 -0.43 -2.76
CA LEU A 53 31.11 -1.84 -2.85
C LEU A 53 32.42 -2.14 -2.10
N ARG A 54 33.45 -1.27 -2.23
CA ARG A 54 34.69 -1.38 -1.46
C ARG A 54 34.47 -1.27 0.05
N ARG A 55 33.55 -0.40 0.50
CA ARG A 55 33.19 -0.31 1.93
C ARG A 55 32.51 -1.57 2.46
N GLN A 56 31.70 -2.25 1.63
CA GLN A 56 31.09 -3.53 2.02
C GLN A 56 32.12 -4.65 2.10
N GLN A 57 33.15 -4.65 1.25
CA GLN A 57 34.25 -5.63 1.31
C GLN A 57 35.20 -5.41 2.50
N LEU A 58 35.21 -4.22 3.10
CA LEU A 58 35.95 -3.92 4.32
C LEU A 58 35.18 -4.24 5.60
N LEU A 59 33.96 -4.80 5.50
CA LEU A 59 33.35 -5.44 6.66
C LEU A 59 34.29 -6.57 7.13
N PRO A 60 34.51 -6.71 8.45
CA PRO A 60 35.41 -7.72 8.96
C PRO A 60 35.02 -9.06 8.36
N GLN A 61 35.94 -9.68 7.62
CA GLN A 61 35.73 -11.05 7.16
C GLN A 61 35.56 -11.89 8.41
N VAL A 62 34.40 -12.54 8.51
CA VAL A 62 34.12 -13.51 9.56
C VAL A 62 35.25 -14.53 9.50
N LYS A 63 36.02 -14.65 10.59
CA LYS A 63 37.11 -15.61 10.64
C LYS A 63 36.53 -17.01 10.38
N PRO A 64 37.22 -17.88 9.63
CA PRO A 64 36.82 -19.28 9.51
C PRO A 64 36.69 -19.86 10.93
N GLY A 65 35.47 -20.22 11.33
CA GLY A 65 35.14 -20.65 12.70
C GLY A 65 34.14 -19.75 13.47
N ASP A 66 34.05 -18.46 13.12
CA ASP A 66 33.04 -17.51 13.65
C ASP A 66 31.78 -17.45 12.77
N GLU A 67 31.67 -18.36 11.81
CA GLU A 67 30.48 -18.53 11.00
C GLU A 67 29.30 -18.74 11.95
N ARG A 68 28.45 -17.72 12.03
CA ARG A 68 27.16 -17.76 12.72
C ARG A 68 26.38 -18.94 12.16
N ARG A 69 26.57 -20.13 12.75
CA ARG A 69 25.67 -21.27 12.60
C ARG A 69 24.30 -20.72 12.93
N SER A 70 23.43 -20.66 11.93
CA SER A 70 22.07 -20.24 12.17
C SER A 70 21.51 -21.17 13.25
N LYS A 71 21.17 -20.61 14.43
CA LYS A 71 20.55 -21.38 15.52
C LYS A 71 19.23 -22.03 15.07
N ARG A 72 18.72 -21.69 13.89
CA ARG A 72 17.50 -22.21 13.29
C ARG A 72 17.64 -23.64 12.74
N ILE A 73 18.86 -24.14 12.48
CA ILE A 73 19.07 -25.53 12.00
C ILE A 73 19.44 -26.50 13.15
N LEU A 74 19.70 -25.99 14.36
CA LEU A 74 20.02 -26.83 15.53
C LEU A 74 18.79 -27.27 16.34
N ARG A 75 17.57 -27.10 15.80
CA ARG A 75 16.41 -27.81 16.34
C ARG A 75 16.44 -29.24 15.81
N SER A 76 16.98 -30.12 16.66
CA SER A 76 16.72 -31.55 16.75
C SER A 76 16.76 -32.33 15.43
N ALA A 77 17.90 -32.96 15.15
CA ALA A 77 17.97 -34.11 14.26
C ALA A 77 17.12 -35.31 14.76
N ASP A 78 16.56 -35.24 15.97
CA ASP A 78 15.75 -36.27 16.60
C ASP A 78 14.27 -36.30 16.19
N SER A 79 13.80 -35.40 15.31
CA SER A 79 12.43 -35.47 14.78
C SER A 79 12.37 -35.71 13.27
N LEU A 80 13.38 -36.37 12.70
CA LEU A 80 13.24 -36.98 11.38
C LEU A 80 12.49 -38.31 11.54
N VAL A 81 11.19 -38.22 11.83
CA VAL A 81 10.26 -39.34 11.72
C VAL A 81 10.24 -39.74 10.25
N MET A 82 11.01 -40.77 9.92
CA MET A 82 10.81 -41.50 8.67
C MET A 82 9.39 -42.04 8.70
N LEU A 83 8.53 -41.49 7.83
CA LEU A 83 7.26 -42.09 7.45
C LEU A 83 7.57 -43.42 6.74
N SER A 84 7.79 -44.47 7.53
CA SER A 84 7.59 -45.83 7.06
C SER A 84 6.10 -46.01 6.84
N TYR A 85 5.69 -46.10 5.59
CA TYR A 85 4.40 -46.66 5.21
C TYR A 85 4.34 -48.08 5.75
N ASN A 86 3.60 -48.28 6.83
CA ASN A 86 3.03 -49.57 7.17
C ASN A 86 1.72 -49.35 7.96
N ASP A 87 0.66 -49.78 7.29
CA ASP A 87 -0.63 -50.28 7.73
C ASP A 87 -1.03 -50.17 9.21
N GLU A 88 -2.27 -49.69 9.36
CA GLU A 88 -3.29 -50.18 10.31
C GLU A 88 -2.84 -50.34 11.77
N ASP A 89 -3.04 -49.30 12.58
CA ASP A 89 -3.82 -49.43 13.81
C ASP A 89 -4.04 -48.08 14.52
N GLU A 90 -5.31 -47.84 14.87
CA GLU A 90 -5.76 -46.79 15.78
C GLU A 90 -5.07 -46.89 17.14
N ARG A 91 -4.32 -45.86 17.52
CA ARG A 91 -4.06 -45.58 18.94
C ARG A 91 -4.08 -44.09 19.23
N VAL A 92 -5.13 -43.70 19.95
CA VAL A 92 -5.25 -42.42 20.65
C VAL A 92 -4.08 -42.30 21.63
N VAL A 93 -3.13 -41.40 21.34
CA VAL A 93 -2.12 -40.98 22.30
C VAL A 93 -2.65 -39.74 23.00
N THR A 94 -3.15 -39.93 24.22
CA THR A 94 -3.42 -38.84 25.16
C THR A 94 -2.08 -38.22 25.57
N GLN A 95 -1.95 -36.93 25.31
CA GLN A 95 -0.76 -36.14 25.61
C GLN A 95 -0.86 -35.63 27.05
N ASP A 96 -0.49 -36.48 28.00
CA ASP A 96 -0.12 -36.07 29.36
C ASP A 96 1.41 -36.08 29.43
N ASP A 97 2.03 -34.91 29.39
CA ASP A 97 3.46 -34.75 29.73
C ASP A 97 3.67 -33.36 30.37
N ASP A 98 3.67 -33.39 31.71
CA ASP A 98 4.28 -32.42 32.60
C ASP A 98 5.75 -32.20 32.22
N TYR A 99 6.04 -31.14 31.47
CA TYR A 99 7.41 -30.65 31.29
C TYR A 99 7.68 -29.52 32.28
N ASP A 100 8.26 -29.90 33.41
CA ASP A 100 8.89 -29.02 34.39
C ASP A 100 10.15 -28.42 33.76
N PHE A 101 10.03 -27.20 33.23
CA PHE A 101 11.13 -26.47 32.62
C PHE A 101 11.92 -25.79 33.73
N GLU A 102 12.87 -26.52 34.33
CA GLU A 102 13.85 -25.94 35.25
C GLU A 102 14.55 -24.77 34.54
N GLN A 103 14.33 -23.60 35.11
CA GLN A 103 14.78 -22.32 34.63
C GLN A 103 16.24 -22.17 35.08
N ASP A 104 17.18 -22.52 34.20
CA ASP A 104 18.59 -22.20 34.40
C ASP A 104 18.74 -20.66 34.41
N ASP A 105 18.80 -20.13 35.63
CA ASP A 105 19.18 -18.76 35.98
C ASP A 105 20.67 -18.52 35.62
N ASP A 106 20.95 -18.35 34.33
CA ASP A 106 22.17 -17.66 33.90
C ASP A 106 21.92 -16.14 33.92
N GLU A 107 21.98 -15.60 35.14
CA GLU A 107 22.35 -14.22 35.44
C GLU A 107 23.67 -13.90 34.72
N ASP A 108 23.62 -13.10 33.65
CA ASP A 108 24.67 -12.13 33.23
C ASP A 108 24.52 -11.76 31.74
N ASN A 109 23.32 -11.31 31.32
CA ASN A 109 23.22 -10.58 30.07
C ASN A 109 23.11 -9.08 30.36
N VAL A 110 24.28 -8.51 30.62
CA VAL A 110 24.55 -7.07 30.65
C VAL A 110 23.85 -6.44 29.46
N TYR A 111 22.73 -5.76 29.74
CA TYR A 111 21.97 -4.98 28.77
C TYR A 111 22.86 -3.87 28.20
N ALA A 112 23.64 -4.22 27.18
CA ALA A 112 24.20 -3.27 26.25
C ALA A 112 23.01 -2.53 25.66
N THR A 113 22.73 -1.36 26.24
CA THR A 113 21.79 -0.35 25.78
C THR A 113 22.33 0.16 24.46
N THR A 114 22.22 -0.65 23.41
CA THR A 114 22.55 -0.22 22.06
C THR A 114 21.61 0.95 21.78
N PRO A 115 22.14 2.13 21.45
CA PRO A 115 21.32 3.32 21.26
C PRO A 115 20.23 2.98 20.26
N SER A 116 18.98 3.05 20.74
CA SER A 116 17.76 2.80 19.98
C SER A 116 17.93 3.41 18.60
N ARG A 117 18.13 2.53 17.62
CA ARG A 117 18.42 2.93 16.25
C ARG A 117 17.13 3.59 15.78
N GLN A 118 17.08 4.93 15.86
CA GLN A 118 15.92 5.70 15.45
C GLN A 118 15.53 5.24 14.06
N PHE A 119 14.48 4.41 13.99
CA PHE A 119 13.97 3.89 12.74
C PHE A 119 13.43 5.12 12.03
N ARG A 120 14.23 5.64 11.08
CA ARG A 120 13.76 6.68 10.18
C ARG A 120 12.55 6.09 9.48
N SER A 121 11.36 6.49 9.90
CA SER A 121 10.14 6.17 9.19
C SER A 121 10.39 6.65 7.77
N ARG A 122 10.34 5.72 6.81
CA ARG A 122 10.29 6.12 5.42
C ARG A 122 8.93 6.75 5.28
N LYS A 123 8.84 8.06 5.49
CA LYS A 123 7.68 8.84 5.08
C LYS A 123 7.43 8.39 3.64
N TYR A 124 6.26 7.80 3.39
CA TYR A 124 5.81 7.52 2.04
C TYR A 124 6.12 8.77 1.23
N GLY A 125 6.90 8.64 0.16
CA GLY A 125 7.26 9.80 -0.65
C GLY A 125 5.98 10.56 -0.92
N LEU A 126 5.90 11.79 -0.39
CA LEU A 126 4.64 12.52 -0.23
C LEU A 126 3.84 12.36 -1.51
N ILE A 127 2.75 11.61 -1.44
CA ILE A 127 1.78 11.60 -2.52
C ILE A 127 1.28 13.04 -2.54
N ASN A 128 1.51 13.75 -3.64
CA ASN A 128 1.04 15.12 -3.79
C ASN A 128 -0.48 15.08 -3.68
N ARG A 129 -1.03 15.55 -2.57
CA ARG A 129 -2.46 15.47 -2.29
C ARG A 129 -3.30 16.02 -3.44
N GLU A 130 -2.88 17.15 -3.98
CA GLU A 130 -3.53 17.85 -5.10
C GLU A 130 -3.64 16.99 -6.38
N ASP A 131 -2.66 16.10 -6.64
CA ASP A 131 -2.64 15.27 -7.85
C ASP A 131 -3.61 14.07 -7.74
N TRP A 132 -4.12 13.77 -6.54
CA TRP A 132 -4.89 12.55 -6.24
C TRP A 132 -6.24 12.84 -5.56
N GLU A 133 -6.56 14.09 -5.29
CA GLU A 133 -7.89 14.49 -4.82
C GLU A 133 -8.93 14.31 -5.93
N ILE A 134 -10.05 13.67 -5.58
CA ILE A 134 -11.13 13.39 -6.52
C ILE A 134 -12.05 14.61 -6.56
N SER A 135 -12.33 15.12 -7.76
CA SER A 135 -13.31 16.20 -7.95
C SER A 135 -14.70 15.76 -7.47
N GLU A 136 -15.53 16.71 -7.04
CA GLU A 136 -16.94 16.42 -6.74
C GLU A 136 -17.70 15.91 -7.97
N GLU A 137 -17.26 16.26 -9.18
CA GLU A 137 -17.82 15.79 -10.44
C GLU A 137 -17.50 14.31 -10.65
N ASP A 138 -16.23 13.94 -10.53
CA ASP A 138 -15.74 12.56 -10.57
C ASP A 138 -16.43 11.65 -9.54
N LYS A 139 -16.69 12.17 -8.33
CA LYS A 139 -17.45 11.44 -7.30
C LYS A 139 -18.87 11.12 -7.75
N LYS A 140 -19.56 12.08 -8.41
CA LYS A 140 -20.91 11.87 -8.94
C LYS A 140 -20.94 10.93 -10.13
N GLU A 141 -19.86 10.88 -10.92
CA GLU A 141 -19.74 9.91 -12.01
C GLU A 141 -19.56 8.50 -11.45
N LEU A 142 -18.63 8.33 -10.50
CA LEU A 142 -18.42 7.06 -9.82
C LEU A 142 -19.68 6.57 -9.10
N GLU A 143 -20.48 7.45 -8.51
CA GLU A 143 -21.70 7.09 -7.78
C GLU A 143 -22.77 6.43 -8.68
N LYS A 144 -22.80 6.75 -9.98
CA LYS A 144 -23.80 6.19 -10.91
C LYS A 144 -23.55 4.72 -11.24
N ASP A 145 -22.28 4.35 -11.38
CA ASP A 145 -21.85 3.03 -11.86
C ASP A 145 -21.30 2.14 -10.73
N MET A 146 -21.29 2.64 -9.50
CA MET A 146 -20.83 1.95 -8.31
C MET A 146 -21.85 0.89 -7.86
N ASP A 147 -21.76 -0.29 -8.47
CA ASP A 147 -22.51 -1.45 -8.02
C ASP A 147 -22.00 -1.95 -6.64
N ASP A 148 -22.89 -2.59 -5.88
CA ASP A 148 -22.56 -3.35 -4.66
C ASP A 148 -21.45 -4.40 -4.90
N ASN A 149 -21.20 -4.76 -6.18
CA ASN A 149 -20.20 -5.73 -6.61
C ASN A 149 -18.85 -5.12 -7.02
N TYR A 150 -18.54 -3.88 -6.63
CA TYR A 150 -17.23 -3.27 -6.95
C TYR A 150 -16.04 -4.11 -6.46
N LEU A 151 -16.20 -4.93 -5.41
CA LEU A 151 -15.16 -5.82 -4.90
C LEU A 151 -14.72 -6.87 -5.92
N GLY A 152 -15.66 -7.41 -6.71
CA GLY A 152 -15.34 -8.34 -7.80
C GLY A 152 -14.53 -7.65 -8.90
N LYS A 153 -14.94 -6.43 -9.26
CA LYS A 153 -14.23 -5.57 -10.22
C LYS A 153 -12.86 -5.15 -9.75
N PHE A 154 -12.72 -4.88 -8.47
CA PHE A 154 -11.44 -4.57 -7.85
C PHE A 154 -10.49 -5.78 -7.93
N LYS A 155 -10.97 -7.00 -7.62
CA LYS A 155 -10.18 -8.23 -7.79
C LYS A 155 -9.75 -8.43 -9.25
N GLU A 156 -10.66 -8.21 -10.21
CA GLU A 156 -10.37 -8.24 -11.65
C GLU A 156 -9.27 -7.25 -12.05
N PHE A 157 -9.36 -6.01 -11.56
CA PHE A 157 -8.34 -5.00 -11.77
C PHE A 157 -6.97 -5.41 -11.23
N LEU A 158 -6.90 -5.97 -10.02
CA LEU A 158 -5.62 -6.37 -9.41
C LEU A 158 -4.93 -7.49 -10.21
N VAL A 159 -5.70 -8.44 -10.73
CA VAL A 159 -5.18 -9.59 -11.49
C VAL A 159 -4.79 -9.18 -12.92
N PHE A 160 -5.70 -8.56 -13.67
CA PHE A 160 -5.48 -8.35 -15.11
C PHE A 160 -4.76 -7.04 -15.44
N HIS A 161 -5.09 -5.95 -14.74
CA HIS A 161 -4.53 -4.63 -15.05
C HIS A 161 -3.27 -4.34 -14.24
N ASN A 162 -3.32 -4.58 -12.93
CA ASN A 162 -2.17 -4.34 -12.06
C ASN A 162 -1.15 -5.49 -12.09
N LYS A 163 -1.53 -6.67 -12.59
CA LYS A 163 -0.69 -7.87 -12.76
C LYS A 163 0.05 -8.29 -11.49
N ILE A 164 -0.65 -8.22 -10.36
CA ILE A 164 -0.11 -8.60 -9.06
C ILE A 164 -0.18 -10.14 -8.92
N SER A 165 0.80 -10.75 -8.27
CA SER A 165 0.74 -12.16 -7.88
C SER A 165 -0.51 -12.48 -7.06
N GLU A 166 -1.11 -13.64 -7.28
CA GLU A 166 -2.34 -14.08 -6.62
C GLU A 166 -2.29 -14.04 -5.09
N GLN A 167 -1.18 -14.45 -4.46
CA GLN A 167 -0.99 -14.35 -3.01
C GLN A 167 -1.18 -12.92 -2.49
N ASN A 168 -0.63 -11.94 -3.20
CA ASN A 168 -0.75 -10.53 -2.83
C ASN A 168 -2.16 -10.01 -3.09
N VAL A 169 -2.84 -10.50 -4.14
CA VAL A 169 -4.27 -10.21 -4.37
C VAL A 169 -5.10 -10.71 -3.20
N ARG A 170 -4.90 -11.95 -2.73
CA ARG A 170 -5.59 -12.49 -1.54
C ARG A 170 -5.36 -11.63 -0.31
N ASN A 171 -4.11 -11.25 -0.03
CA ASN A 171 -3.76 -10.39 1.11
C ASN A 171 -4.44 -9.01 1.03
N VAL A 172 -4.41 -8.35 -0.14
CA VAL A 172 -5.06 -7.05 -0.35
C VAL A 172 -6.58 -7.17 -0.21
N MET A 173 -7.18 -8.15 -0.90
CA MET A 173 -8.62 -8.38 -0.85
C MET A 173 -9.10 -8.70 0.56
N ARG A 174 -8.31 -9.41 1.38
CA ARG A 174 -8.65 -9.66 2.78
C ARG A 174 -8.84 -8.37 3.57
N GLN A 175 -7.92 -7.40 3.42
CA GLN A 175 -8.02 -6.13 4.15
C GLN A 175 -9.11 -5.22 3.57
N VAL A 176 -9.23 -5.15 2.24
CA VAL A 176 -10.27 -4.35 1.58
C VAL A 176 -11.66 -4.86 1.90
N ARG A 177 -11.88 -6.18 1.99
CA ARG A 177 -13.17 -6.76 2.44
C ARG A 177 -13.54 -6.31 3.86
N LYS A 178 -12.58 -6.27 4.80
CA LYS A 178 -12.83 -5.77 6.17
C LYS A 178 -13.20 -4.29 6.20
N LEU A 179 -12.52 -3.47 5.39
CA LEU A 179 -12.81 -2.04 5.26
C LEU A 179 -14.17 -1.79 4.58
N ALA A 180 -14.50 -2.56 3.54
CA ALA A 180 -15.78 -2.47 2.84
C ALA A 180 -16.97 -2.78 3.74
N ARG A 181 -16.80 -3.71 4.69
CA ARG A 181 -17.81 -4.06 5.71
C ARG A 181 -17.86 -3.12 6.91
N GLY A 182 -16.85 -2.24 7.05
CA GLY A 182 -16.70 -1.40 8.23
C GLY A 182 -16.28 -2.16 9.50
N GLU A 183 -15.77 -3.39 9.39
CA GLU A 183 -15.18 -4.12 10.53
C GLU A 183 -13.93 -3.40 11.06
N GLY A 184 -13.26 -2.65 10.18
CA GLY A 184 -11.97 -2.02 10.44
C GLY A 184 -10.82 -3.01 10.36
N ILE A 185 -9.59 -2.49 10.37
CA ILE A 185 -8.37 -3.32 10.32
C ILE A 185 -7.72 -3.34 11.70
N ARG A 186 -7.36 -4.54 12.17
CA ARG A 186 -6.59 -4.77 13.40
C ARG A 186 -5.56 -5.87 13.21
N TYR A 187 -4.58 -5.92 14.11
CA TYR A 187 -3.74 -7.09 14.27
C TYR A 187 -4.49 -8.24 14.95
N GLU A 188 -4.26 -9.46 14.48
CA GLU A 188 -4.86 -10.66 15.07
C GLU A 188 -4.16 -11.06 16.38
N SER A 189 -2.85 -10.86 16.46
CA SER A 189 -2.06 -11.21 17.65
C SER A 189 -1.69 -9.95 18.46
N PRO A 190 -2.05 -9.89 19.76
CA PRO A 190 -1.60 -8.82 20.66
C PRO A 190 -0.07 -8.74 20.79
N ARG A 191 0.63 -9.87 20.58
CA ARG A 191 2.10 -9.94 20.71
C ARG A 191 2.85 -9.32 19.53
N TYR A 192 2.18 -9.12 18.40
CA TYR A 192 2.83 -8.79 17.12
C TYR A 192 2.36 -7.46 16.53
N GLY A 193 1.66 -6.62 17.31
CA GLY A 193 1.03 -5.44 16.74
C GLY A 193 0.51 -4.42 17.74
N TRP A 194 -0.48 -3.67 17.27
CA TRP A 194 -1.15 -2.60 18.02
C TRP A 194 -1.81 -3.12 19.31
N PRO A 195 -2.04 -2.24 20.30
CA PRO A 195 -2.74 -2.61 21.52
C PRO A 195 -4.12 -3.21 21.25
N GLU A 196 -4.62 -4.01 22.19
CA GLU A 196 -5.97 -4.56 22.12
C GLU A 196 -7.01 -3.44 21.94
N ASN A 197 -8.06 -3.74 21.17
CA ASN A 197 -9.12 -2.79 20.82
C ASN A 197 -8.70 -1.59 19.95
N CYS A 198 -7.49 -1.58 19.38
CA CYS A 198 -7.11 -0.60 18.38
C CYS A 198 -7.53 -1.06 16.98
N TYR A 199 -8.45 -0.32 16.37
CA TYR A 199 -8.93 -0.58 15.02
C TYR A 199 -8.73 0.64 14.13
N PHE A 200 -8.26 0.41 12.91
CA PHE A 200 -8.27 1.41 11.86
C PHE A 200 -9.66 1.44 11.20
N MET A 201 -10.35 2.59 11.27
CA MET A 201 -11.64 2.86 10.60
C MET A 201 -12.79 1.90 10.94
N LYS A 202 -12.91 1.47 12.21
CA LYS A 202 -14.04 0.63 12.66
C LYS A 202 -15.36 1.40 12.60
N GLY A 203 -16.39 0.78 12.02
CA GLY A 203 -17.74 1.33 11.86
C GLY A 203 -17.91 2.25 10.66
N THR A 204 -16.86 2.47 9.86
CA THR A 204 -16.93 3.27 8.64
C THR A 204 -16.77 2.37 7.43
N LEU A 205 -17.76 2.39 6.54
CA LEU A 205 -17.69 1.68 5.26
C LEU A 205 -16.73 2.44 4.34
N VAL A 206 -15.63 1.79 3.96
CA VAL A 206 -14.70 2.36 2.97
C VAL A 206 -15.07 1.82 1.61
N THR A 207 -15.41 2.73 0.71
CA THR A 207 -15.73 2.43 -0.69
C THR A 207 -14.77 3.19 -1.60
N PRO A 208 -14.72 2.85 -2.91
CA PRO A 208 -14.01 3.65 -3.90
C PRO A 208 -14.52 5.09 -4.04
N LEU A 209 -15.62 5.48 -3.39
CA LEU A 209 -16.11 6.87 -3.32
C LEU A 209 -15.48 7.65 -2.15
N SER A 210 -14.90 6.93 -1.18
CA SER A 210 -14.26 7.53 -0.02
C SER A 210 -13.00 8.29 -0.42
N ASP A 211 -12.63 9.29 0.38
CA ASP A 211 -11.37 10.01 0.20
C ASP A 211 -10.19 9.11 0.64
N ILE A 212 -9.64 8.37 -0.31
CA ILE A 212 -8.58 7.39 -0.04
C ILE A 212 -7.29 8.10 0.40
N VAL A 213 -7.04 9.33 -0.04
CA VAL A 213 -5.85 10.09 0.34
C VAL A 213 -5.92 10.47 1.82
N ASP A 214 -7.06 10.98 2.27
CA ASP A 214 -7.32 11.25 3.70
C ASP A 214 -7.24 9.95 4.55
N LEU A 215 -7.73 8.82 4.02
CA LEU A 215 -7.57 7.52 4.69
C LEU A 215 -6.10 7.09 4.80
N MET A 216 -5.26 7.40 3.81
CA MET A 216 -3.82 7.10 3.88
C MET A 216 -3.12 7.97 4.93
N GLU A 217 -3.49 9.25 5.06
CA GLU A 217 -3.00 10.13 6.13
C GLU A 217 -3.40 9.59 7.51
N LYS A 218 -4.68 9.25 7.71
CA LYS A 218 -5.18 8.61 8.94
C LYS A 218 -4.47 7.29 9.24
N GLY A 219 -4.16 6.52 8.20
CA GLY A 219 -3.41 5.27 8.31
C GLY A 219 -2.00 5.51 8.86
N GLN A 220 -1.31 6.54 8.35
CA GLN A 220 -0.01 6.97 8.88
C GLN A 220 -0.11 7.45 10.32
N GLU A 221 -1.12 8.26 10.66
CA GLU A 221 -1.34 8.71 12.04
C GLU A 221 -1.57 7.54 13.00
N CYS A 222 -2.28 6.50 12.56
CA CYS A 222 -2.47 5.28 13.35
C CYS A 222 -1.16 4.50 13.54
N GLU A 223 -0.33 4.37 12.49
CA GLU A 223 1.00 3.76 12.60
C GLU A 223 1.93 4.57 13.52
N ASP A 224 1.85 5.91 13.48
CA ASP A 224 2.66 6.79 14.33
C ASP A 224 2.21 6.70 15.80
N LYS A 225 0.89 6.52 16.03
CA LYS A 225 0.30 6.45 17.38
C LYS A 225 0.49 5.10 18.07
N TRP A 226 0.28 4.00 17.35
CA TRP A 226 0.25 2.64 17.93
C TRP A 226 1.46 1.78 17.56
N GLY A 227 2.36 2.31 16.74
CA GLY A 227 3.53 1.60 16.27
C GLY A 227 3.40 1.20 14.80
N ARG A 228 4.57 1.12 14.17
CA ARG A 228 4.71 0.85 12.74
C ARG A 228 4.10 -0.50 12.36
N ASP A 229 3.59 -0.57 11.14
CA ASP A 229 3.16 -1.84 10.56
C ASP A 229 4.34 -2.84 10.46
N HIS A 230 4.26 -3.96 11.18
CA HIS A 230 5.24 -5.05 11.14
C HIS A 230 5.24 -5.77 9.79
N GLY A 231 4.12 -5.71 9.07
CA GLY A 231 3.96 -6.19 7.71
C GLY A 231 4.53 -5.23 6.66
N ASN A 232 5.36 -4.23 6.99
CA ASN A 232 5.91 -3.29 6.01
C ASN A 232 4.86 -2.56 5.15
N GLY A 233 3.66 -2.32 5.69
CA GLY A 233 2.56 -1.66 4.99
C GLY A 233 1.53 -2.61 4.38
N TRP A 234 1.70 -3.94 4.48
CA TRP A 234 0.71 -4.91 4.00
C TRP A 234 -0.63 -4.80 4.73
N LEU A 235 -0.68 -4.22 5.93
CA LEU A 235 -1.89 -4.12 6.71
C LEU A 235 -2.79 -2.97 6.22
N ILE A 236 -2.25 -1.77 6.00
CA ILE A 236 -3.05 -0.56 5.72
C ILE A 236 -2.58 0.13 4.44
N SER A 237 -1.32 0.56 4.38
CA SER A 237 -0.87 1.42 3.28
C SER A 237 -0.92 0.74 1.92
N HIS A 238 -0.63 -0.55 1.85
CA HIS A 238 -0.65 -1.29 0.60
C HIS A 238 -2.09 -1.50 0.08
N PRO A 239 -3.06 -2.01 0.87
CA PRO A 239 -4.46 -2.03 0.48
C PRO A 239 -5.02 -0.67 0.03
N LEU A 240 -4.80 0.40 0.81
CA LEU A 240 -5.29 1.74 0.47
C LEU A 240 -4.67 2.26 -0.83
N LYS A 241 -3.36 2.06 -1.03
CA LYS A 241 -2.70 2.43 -2.28
C LYS A 241 -3.28 1.68 -3.48
N LYS A 242 -3.67 0.41 -3.33
CA LYS A 242 -4.30 -0.35 -4.41
C LYS A 242 -5.72 0.13 -4.69
N LEU A 243 -6.48 0.50 -3.67
CA LEU A 243 -7.79 1.15 -3.83
C LEU A 243 -7.67 2.49 -4.58
N LEU A 244 -6.67 3.30 -4.24
CA LEU A 244 -6.40 4.56 -4.92
C LEU A 244 -6.09 4.36 -6.41
N LEU A 245 -5.25 3.39 -6.76
CA LEU A 245 -4.96 3.05 -8.16
C LEU A 245 -6.19 2.53 -8.89
N PHE A 246 -7.06 1.79 -8.21
CA PHE A 246 -8.32 1.31 -8.79
C PHE A 246 -9.28 2.46 -9.06
N GLN A 247 -9.44 3.39 -8.11
CA GLN A 247 -10.26 4.57 -8.26
C GLN A 247 -9.84 5.40 -9.48
N GLN A 248 -8.54 5.66 -9.63
CA GLN A 248 -8.02 6.33 -10.82
C GLN A 248 -8.25 5.53 -12.10
N PHE A 249 -8.10 4.21 -12.05
CA PHE A 249 -8.32 3.37 -13.20
C PHE A 249 -9.78 3.45 -13.68
N VAL A 250 -10.73 3.43 -12.75
CA VAL A 250 -12.16 3.56 -13.06
C VAL A 250 -12.48 4.94 -13.63
N LEU A 251 -11.94 6.02 -13.06
CA LEU A 251 -12.14 7.36 -13.61
C LEU A 251 -11.64 7.49 -15.05
N ASN A 252 -10.54 6.81 -15.37
CA ASN A 252 -10.02 6.76 -16.74
C ASN A 252 -10.78 5.77 -17.66
N ASN A 253 -11.59 4.87 -17.11
CA ASN A 253 -12.27 3.79 -17.84
C ASN A 253 -13.67 3.54 -17.24
N PRO A 254 -14.64 4.46 -17.44
CA PRO A 254 -15.97 4.34 -16.83
C PRO A 254 -16.70 3.04 -17.23
N ASP A 255 -16.52 2.60 -18.47
CA ASP A 255 -17.09 1.35 -19.00
C ASP A 255 -16.66 0.10 -18.22
N PHE A 256 -15.56 0.17 -17.45
CA PHE A 256 -15.05 -0.98 -16.70
C PHE A 256 -16.01 -1.43 -15.59
N LEU A 257 -16.68 -0.49 -14.92
CA LEU A 257 -17.66 -0.81 -13.88
C LEU A 257 -18.92 -1.44 -14.50
N ALA A 258 -19.42 -0.85 -15.59
CA ALA A 258 -20.61 -1.33 -16.30
C ALA A 258 -20.41 -2.69 -17.00
N ALA A 259 -19.17 -3.05 -17.37
CA ALA A 259 -18.88 -4.33 -18.00
C ALA A 259 -19.23 -5.52 -17.10
N LYS A 260 -19.53 -6.69 -17.66
CA LYS A 260 -19.67 -7.92 -16.87
C LYS A 260 -18.31 -8.31 -16.25
N CYS A 261 -18.29 -8.68 -14.98
CA CYS A 261 -17.07 -9.15 -14.30
C CYS A 261 -16.53 -10.40 -15.03
N LYS A 262 -15.31 -10.32 -15.57
CA LYS A 262 -14.68 -11.43 -16.33
C LYS A 262 -14.11 -12.50 -15.42
N LEU A 263 -13.94 -12.19 -14.13
CA LEU A 263 -13.24 -13.05 -13.19
C LEU A 263 -13.97 -14.36 -12.87
N LYS A 264 -15.28 -14.44 -13.12
CA LYS A 264 -16.09 -15.64 -12.85
C LYS A 264 -15.56 -16.88 -13.57
N GLU A 265 -14.93 -16.70 -14.73
CA GLU A 265 -14.38 -17.82 -15.51
C GLU A 265 -13.01 -18.31 -15.01
N TYR A 266 -12.32 -17.56 -14.14
CA TYR A 266 -10.93 -17.85 -13.77
C TYR A 266 -10.77 -18.52 -12.41
N TYR A 267 -11.72 -18.36 -11.47
CA TYR A 267 -11.59 -18.85 -10.09
C TYR A 267 -12.56 -19.98 -9.72
N ASP A 268 -13.51 -20.35 -10.58
CA ASP A 268 -14.40 -21.50 -10.34
C ASP A 268 -13.65 -22.86 -10.43
N MET A 269 -12.33 -22.87 -10.63
CA MET A 269 -11.54 -24.08 -10.88
C MET A 269 -10.68 -24.58 -9.69
N ASP A 270 -10.42 -23.77 -8.65
CA ASP A 270 -9.47 -24.14 -7.58
C ASP A 270 -9.89 -23.68 -6.15
N ASP A 271 -11.19 -23.46 -5.91
CA ASP A 271 -11.67 -23.17 -4.54
C ASP A 271 -11.79 -24.47 -3.74
N ASP A 272 -10.66 -24.92 -3.18
CA ASP A 272 -10.55 -26.02 -2.23
C ASP A 272 -11.22 -25.68 -0.87
N GLY A 273 -12.52 -25.35 -0.90
CA GLY A 273 -13.47 -25.52 0.20
C GLY A 273 -13.21 -24.86 1.56
N ASN A 274 -12.29 -23.91 1.70
CA ASN A 274 -11.91 -23.38 3.03
C ASN A 274 -12.02 -21.87 3.22
N ASP A 275 -12.65 -21.13 2.29
CA ASP A 275 -12.97 -19.74 2.53
C ASP A 275 -14.49 -19.58 2.72
N ASP A 276 -14.87 -19.23 3.94
CA ASP A 276 -16.22 -18.85 4.35
C ASP A 276 -16.86 -17.88 3.33
N ILE A 277 -17.58 -18.41 2.35
CA ILE A 277 -18.57 -17.67 1.57
C ILE A 277 -19.73 -17.40 2.53
N ILE A 278 -19.55 -16.39 3.39
CA ILE A 278 -20.66 -15.85 4.16
C ILE A 278 -21.56 -15.18 3.14
N PRO A 279 -22.80 -15.67 2.93
CA PRO A 279 -23.74 -15.02 2.05
C PRO A 279 -23.84 -13.56 2.50
N ILE A 280 -23.59 -12.63 1.56
CA ILE A 280 -23.93 -11.24 1.77
C ILE A 280 -25.44 -11.26 1.99
N VAL A 281 -25.86 -11.18 3.25
CA VAL A 281 -27.25 -11.06 3.64
C VAL A 281 -27.66 -9.70 3.09
N SER A 282 -28.17 -9.69 1.87
CA SER A 282 -28.95 -8.57 1.35
C SER A 282 -29.97 -8.27 2.45
N PRO A 283 -30.00 -7.06 3.02
CA PRO A 283 -31.00 -6.72 4.03
C PRO A 283 -32.35 -7.01 3.38
N GLU A 284 -33.04 -8.04 3.88
CA GLU A 284 -34.33 -8.43 3.36
C GLU A 284 -35.20 -7.19 3.36
N LYS A 285 -35.63 -6.77 2.17
CA LYS A 285 -36.71 -5.82 2.00
C LYS A 285 -37.88 -6.42 2.78
N SER A 286 -38.11 -5.92 3.99
CA SER A 286 -39.25 -6.27 4.81
C SER A 286 -40.51 -5.77 4.08
N THR A 287 -41.05 -6.58 3.18
CA THR A 287 -42.42 -6.46 2.71
C THR A 287 -43.33 -7.05 3.80
N GLY A 288 -43.30 -6.41 4.97
CA GLY A 288 -44.25 -6.63 6.05
C GLY A 288 -45.46 -5.75 5.79
N GLY A 289 -46.33 -6.18 4.86
CA GLY A 289 -47.70 -5.72 4.79
C GLY A 289 -48.51 -6.47 5.83
N GLU A 290 -48.51 -5.99 7.07
CA GLU A 290 -49.54 -6.36 8.06
C GLU A 290 -50.55 -5.23 8.16
N ASP A 291 -51.77 -5.55 7.73
CA ASP A 291 -52.98 -4.79 7.92
C ASP A 291 -53.24 -4.54 9.42
N ILE A 292 -52.81 -3.37 9.91
CA ILE A 292 -53.25 -2.86 11.21
C ILE A 292 -54.56 -2.10 10.97
N LYS A 293 -55.64 -2.79 11.35
CA LYS A 293 -57.00 -2.27 11.50
C LYS A 293 -57.00 -0.94 12.25
N GLN A 294 -57.67 0.03 11.64
CA GLN A 294 -58.21 1.22 12.29
C GLN A 294 -59.18 0.78 13.39
N GLU A 295 -58.91 1.15 14.64
CA GLU A 295 -59.96 1.41 15.62
C GLU A 295 -59.72 2.76 16.28
N ASP A 296 -60.78 3.55 16.22
CA ASP A 296 -60.95 4.87 16.81
C ASP A 296 -60.81 4.83 18.34
N ALA A 297 -60.19 5.86 18.93
CA ALA A 297 -60.78 6.63 20.03
C ALA A 297 -59.83 7.71 20.60
N ALA A 298 -60.38 8.93 20.66
CA ALA A 298 -60.22 9.92 21.74
C ALA A 298 -58.85 10.57 22.02
N SER A 299 -58.72 11.80 21.48
CA SER A 299 -58.25 13.05 22.14
C SER A 299 -58.13 13.03 23.68
N PRO A 300 -57.18 13.80 24.30
CA PRO A 300 -57.26 15.27 24.25
C PRO A 300 -55.95 16.09 24.21
N LYS A 301 -56.09 17.20 23.48
CA LYS A 301 -55.53 18.55 23.65
C LYS A 301 -54.61 18.78 24.85
N THR A 302 -53.37 19.19 24.59
CA THR A 302 -52.72 20.24 25.39
C THR A 302 -52.08 21.27 24.48
N VAL A 303 -52.49 22.51 24.73
CA VAL A 303 -52.06 23.76 24.13
C VAL A 303 -50.76 24.17 24.81
N VAL A 304 -49.67 24.38 24.05
CA VAL A 304 -48.65 25.37 24.44
C VAL A 304 -48.25 26.19 23.22
N LYS A 305 -48.54 27.47 23.36
CA LYS A 305 -48.33 28.58 22.44
C LYS A 305 -47.07 29.31 22.90
N THR A 306 -46.19 29.69 21.96
CA THR A 306 -45.51 31.00 21.78
C THR A 306 -44.07 30.87 21.25
N GLU A 307 -43.91 31.19 19.96
CA GLU A 307 -42.96 32.12 19.29
C GLU A 307 -41.80 32.80 20.07
N PRO A 308 -40.83 33.53 19.41
CA PRO A 308 -40.41 33.54 18.00
C PRO A 308 -38.87 33.67 17.75
N LYS A 309 -38.48 33.48 16.47
CA LYS A 309 -37.45 34.20 15.69
C LYS A 309 -36.04 34.42 16.30
N SER A 310 -35.02 33.82 15.69
CA SER A 310 -33.75 34.55 15.48
C SER A 310 -33.17 34.30 14.09
N SER A 311 -32.87 35.43 13.46
CA SER A 311 -32.31 35.61 12.13
C SER A 311 -30.77 35.59 12.20
N LYS A 312 -30.11 34.77 11.38
CA LYS A 312 -28.67 34.93 11.12
C LYS A 312 -28.36 34.90 9.62
N LYS A 313 -28.44 36.11 9.06
CA LYS A 313 -27.45 36.78 8.20
C LYS A 313 -26.63 35.90 7.25
N LYS A 314 -27.05 35.87 5.98
CA LYS A 314 -26.19 35.62 4.81
C LYS A 314 -25.02 36.62 4.81
N LYS A 315 -23.79 36.13 4.73
CA LYS A 315 -22.58 36.94 4.53
C LYS A 315 -22.04 36.59 3.14
N SER A 316 -22.28 37.48 2.20
CA SER A 316 -21.71 37.46 0.85
C SER A 316 -20.21 37.78 0.91
N PRO A 317 -19.34 37.05 0.18
CA PRO A 317 -17.98 37.50 -0.08
C PRO A 317 -17.99 38.55 -1.20
N LYS A 318 -17.33 39.67 -0.91
CA LYS A 318 -17.11 40.82 -1.79
C LYS A 318 -16.32 40.41 -3.02
N LYS A 319 -16.78 40.83 -4.21
CA LYS A 319 -15.95 41.01 -5.40
C LYS A 319 -14.85 42.03 -5.05
N GLY A 320 -13.60 41.58 -5.07
CA GLY A 320 -12.44 42.46 -5.14
C GLY A 320 -12.09 42.68 -6.60
N GLU A 321 -12.49 43.83 -7.15
CA GLU A 321 -11.82 44.44 -8.28
C GLU A 321 -10.37 44.74 -7.87
N ASN A 322 -9.40 44.28 -8.66
CA ASN A 322 -8.09 44.90 -8.70
C ASN A 322 -7.76 45.20 -10.16
N ILE A 323 -8.10 46.43 -10.52
CA ILE A 323 -7.52 47.17 -11.62
C ILE A 323 -6.13 47.59 -11.16
N LYS A 324 -5.09 47.11 -11.84
CA LYS A 324 -3.84 47.87 -12.01
C LYS A 324 -3.33 47.70 -13.44
N GLN A 325 -3.59 48.75 -14.21
CA GLN A 325 -2.75 49.21 -15.29
C GLN A 325 -1.40 49.65 -14.71
N GLU A 326 -0.31 49.37 -15.42
CA GLU A 326 0.98 50.10 -15.46
C GLU A 326 1.76 49.43 -16.62
N ASP A 327 1.74 50.03 -17.81
CA ASP A 327 2.79 50.89 -18.38
C ASP A 327 4.03 50.07 -18.80
N ALA A 328 4.22 49.78 -20.10
CA ALA A 328 4.85 50.65 -21.09
C ALA A 328 6.32 51.00 -20.75
N ALA A 329 7.24 50.17 -21.26
CA ALA A 329 8.55 50.57 -21.80
C ALA A 329 9.08 49.45 -22.70
#